data_AF-G5NMR2-F1
#
_entry.id   AF-G5NMR2-F1
#
_cell.length_a   1.000
_cell.length_b   1.000
_cell.length_c   1.000
_cell.angle_alpha   90.00
_cell.angle_beta   90.00
_cell.angle_gamma   90.00
#
_symmetry.space_group_name_H-M   'P 1'
#
loop_
_entity.id
_entity.type
_entity.pdbx_description
1 polymer ?
#
loop_
_entity_poly.entity_id
_entity_poly.type
_entity_poly.pdbx_seq_one_letter_code
_entity_poly.pdbx_strand_id
1 'polypeptide(L)'
;MEKLNNIHVVDHEKVHYVAGLNWQVIDSQSARRSRKQARAEGAEYYLVWRQPDTVLLGMTVLSAFQETRDRQAYRSLALHVLPLLPKDGYAVIPLTESTLWFVASLGGQLSPLSDIVGSAEQIKKAINVFVTMNPQPAALRAGRSSPL
;
A
#
# COMPACT_ATOMS: atom_id res chain seq x y z
N MET A 1 -0.42 -21.75 2.60
CA MET A 1 -0.16 -20.51 3.34
C MET A 1 0.23 -19.47 2.31
N GLU A 2 -0.75 -18.80 1.70
CA GLU A 2 -0.52 -17.67 0.81
C GLU A 2 -1.02 -16.44 1.57
N LYS A 3 -0.11 -15.62 2.06
CA LYS A 3 -0.44 -14.51 2.97
C LYS A 3 0.18 -13.17 2.57
N LEU A 4 0.80 -13.08 1.41
CA LEU A 4 1.43 -11.86 0.92
C LEU A 4 0.86 -11.52 -0.45
N ASN A 5 0.52 -10.24 -0.61
CA ASN A 5 -0.07 -9.69 -1.82
C ASN A 5 0.89 -9.86 -3.00
N ASN A 6 0.34 -9.85 -4.22
CA ASN A 6 1.16 -9.61 -5.40
C ASN A 6 1.93 -8.30 -5.19
N ILE A 7 3.23 -8.34 -5.48
CA ILE A 7 4.08 -7.15 -5.45
C ILE A 7 4.51 -6.78 -6.86
N HIS A 8 4.86 -5.52 -7.04
CA HIS A 8 5.43 -5.03 -8.28
C HIS A 8 6.54 -4.03 -7.98
N VAL A 9 7.66 -4.16 -8.70
CA VAL A 9 8.80 -3.25 -8.58
C VAL A 9 8.71 -2.22 -9.70
N VAL A 10 8.73 -0.94 -9.33
CA VAL A 10 8.83 0.19 -10.27
C VAL A 10 10.21 0.81 -10.13
N ASP A 11 10.96 0.80 -11.23
CA ASP A 11 12.25 1.46 -11.31
C ASP A 11 12.06 2.92 -11.74
N HIS A 12 12.53 3.86 -10.93
CA HIS A 12 12.56 5.27 -11.29
C HIS A 12 13.90 5.88 -10.88
N GLU A 13 14.64 6.36 -11.88
CA GLU A 13 16.02 6.83 -11.72
C GLU A 13 16.92 5.77 -11.05
N LYS A 14 17.46 6.07 -9.87
CA LYS A 14 18.31 5.19 -9.06
C LYS A 14 17.57 4.57 -7.87
N VAL A 15 16.23 4.58 -7.91
CA VAL A 15 15.39 4.12 -6.81
C VAL A 15 14.47 3.00 -7.28
N HIS A 16 14.45 1.92 -6.50
CA HIS A 16 13.55 0.80 -6.68
C HIS A 16 12.38 0.96 -5.71
N TYR A 17 11.18 1.18 -6.26
CA TYR A 17 9.95 1.26 -5.48
C TYR A 17 9.20 -0.06 -5.52
N VAL A 18 8.60 -0.44 -4.40
CA VAL A 18 7.75 -1.63 -4.28
C VAL A 18 6.32 -1.18 -4.02
N ALA A 19 5.42 -1.61 -4.90
CA ALA A 19 3.98 -1.62 -4.68
C ALA A 19 3.55 -3.00 -4.17
N GLY A 20 2.46 -3.05 -3.41
CA GLY A 20 1.89 -4.30 -2.92
C GLY A 20 2.37 -4.71 -1.53
N LEU A 21 2.91 -3.79 -0.70
CA LEU A 21 3.30 -4.16 0.65
C LEU A 21 2.07 -4.55 1.47
N ASN A 22 2.15 -5.67 2.18
CA ASN A 22 1.09 -6.06 3.12
C ASN A 22 1.21 -5.20 4.39
N TRP A 23 0.27 -4.27 4.57
CA TRP A 23 0.26 -3.35 5.69
C TRP A 23 -0.59 -3.88 6.85
N GLN A 24 0.03 -3.98 8.03
CA GLN A 24 -0.66 -4.31 9.27
C GLN A 24 -0.57 -3.16 10.26
N VAL A 25 -1.68 -2.85 10.93
CA VAL A 25 -1.67 -1.96 12.10
C VAL A 25 -1.07 -2.73 13.26
N ILE A 26 -0.05 -2.14 13.90
CA ILE A 26 0.64 -2.72 15.05
C ILE A 26 0.72 -1.70 16.19
N ASP A 27 0.93 -2.19 17.40
CA ASP A 27 1.30 -1.33 18.52
C ASP A 27 2.68 -0.71 18.33
N SER A 28 2.89 0.46 18.92
CA SER A 28 4.21 1.06 18.98
C SER A 28 5.15 0.16 19.79
N GLN A 29 6.19 -0.34 19.12
CA GLN A 29 7.15 -1.25 19.72
C GLN A 29 8.58 -0.99 19.21
N SER A 30 9.55 -1.65 19.85
CA SER A 30 10.95 -1.54 19.46
C SER A 30 11.21 -2.18 18.10
N ALA A 31 12.23 -1.69 17.39
CA ALA A 31 12.64 -2.24 16.09
C ALA A 31 12.90 -3.76 16.13
N ARG A 32 13.44 -4.27 17.25
CA ARG A 32 13.64 -5.72 17.46
C ARG A 32 12.33 -6.50 17.47
N ARG A 33 11.29 -5.98 18.12
CA ARG A 33 9.97 -6.64 18.17
C ARG A 33 9.27 -6.58 16.81
N SER A 34 9.29 -5.42 16.14
CA SER A 34 8.75 -5.30 14.77
C SER A 34 9.44 -6.27 13.79
N ARG A 35 10.77 -6.38 13.86
CA ARG A 35 11.53 -7.35 13.05
C ARG A 35 11.12 -8.79 13.35
N LYS A 36 10.97 -9.15 14.63
CA LYS A 36 10.56 -10.50 15.05
C LYS A 36 9.16 -10.82 14.50
N GLN A 37 8.22 -9.87 14.59
CA GLN A 37 6.87 -10.01 14.07
C GLN A 37 6.87 -10.20 12.55
N ALA A 38 7.57 -9.35 11.81
CA ALA A 38 7.66 -9.47 10.35
C ALA A 38 8.23 -10.83 9.91
N ARG A 39 9.29 -11.30 10.58
CA ARG A 39 9.89 -12.62 10.30
C ARG A 39 8.94 -13.78 10.65
N ALA A 40 8.15 -13.65 11.71
CA ALA A 40 7.14 -14.66 12.07
C ALA A 40 6.02 -14.76 11.03
N GLU A 41 5.69 -13.66 10.35
CA GLU A 41 4.75 -13.63 9.21
C GLU A 41 5.41 -14.04 7.87
N GLY A 42 6.67 -14.48 7.89
CA GLY A 42 7.39 -14.96 6.71
C GLY A 42 7.99 -13.86 5.84
N ALA A 43 8.01 -12.60 6.30
CA ALA A 43 8.53 -11.49 5.50
C ALA A 43 10.06 -11.55 5.34
N GLU A 44 10.54 -11.28 4.14
CA GLU A 44 11.95 -11.09 3.84
C GLU A 44 12.36 -9.63 3.97
N TYR A 45 11.45 -8.75 3.56
CA TYR A 45 11.54 -7.31 3.66
C TYR A 45 10.41 -6.77 4.53
N TYR A 46 10.72 -5.77 5.35
CA TYR A 46 9.73 -5.08 6.17
C TYR A 46 10.06 -3.59 6.32
N LEU A 47 9.03 -2.81 6.57
CA LEU A 47 9.10 -1.39 6.82
C LEU A 47 8.18 -1.02 7.98
N VAL A 48 8.67 -0.24 8.94
CA VAL A 48 7.83 0.34 9.99
C VAL A 48 7.55 1.78 9.63
N TRP A 49 6.27 2.13 9.48
CA TRP A 49 5.83 3.49 9.21
C TRP A 49 5.02 4.01 10.39
N ARG A 50 5.37 5.20 10.89
CA ARG A 50 4.71 5.82 12.03
C ARG A 50 3.85 6.97 11.53
N GLN A 51 2.54 6.81 11.71
CA GLN A 51 1.55 7.84 11.47
C GLN A 51 1.21 8.51 12.81
N PRO A 52 0.52 9.66 12.82
CA PRO A 52 0.14 10.34 14.06
C PRO A 52 -0.59 9.43 15.06
N ASP A 53 -1.53 8.61 14.58
CA ASP A 53 -2.43 7.83 15.44
C ASP A 53 -2.19 6.31 15.37
N THR A 54 -1.41 5.85 14.38
CA THR A 54 -1.20 4.42 14.12
C THR A 54 0.24 4.12 13.73
N VAL A 55 0.68 2.88 13.97
CA VAL A 55 1.94 2.37 13.43
C VAL A 55 1.62 1.26 12.46
N LEU A 56 2.18 1.36 11.25
CA LEU A 56 2.04 0.34 10.22
C LEU A 56 3.32 -0.48 10.08
N LEU A 57 3.14 -1.78 9.92
CA LEU A 57 4.17 -2.73 9.51
C LEU A 57 3.88 -3.19 8.09
N GLY A 58 4.64 -2.69 7.12
CA GLY A 58 4.59 -3.10 5.73
C GLY A 58 5.52 -4.29 5.51
N MET A 59 5.06 -5.34 4.83
CA MET A 59 5.79 -6.60 4.70
C MET A 59 5.71 -7.15 3.28
N THR A 60 6.76 -7.82 2.84
CA THR A 60 6.75 -8.61 1.60
C THR A 60 7.84 -9.70 1.58
N VAL A 61 7.75 -10.60 0.60
CA VAL A 61 8.73 -11.62 0.24
C VAL A 61 9.29 -11.24 -1.13
N LEU A 62 10.56 -10.82 -1.16
CA LEU A 62 11.21 -10.29 -2.37
C LEU A 62 11.88 -11.38 -3.19
N SER A 63 12.12 -12.57 -2.64
CA SER A 63 12.70 -13.71 -3.35
C SER A 63 11.87 -14.17 -4.55
N ALA A 64 10.60 -13.76 -4.63
CA ALA A 64 9.75 -13.91 -5.82
C ALA A 64 10.22 -13.04 -7.00
N PHE A 65 10.93 -11.95 -6.76
CA PHE A 65 11.61 -11.11 -7.75
C PHE A 65 13.09 -11.53 -7.81
N GLN A 66 13.37 -12.60 -8.56
CA GLN A 66 14.73 -13.04 -8.90
C GLN A 66 15.44 -12.08 -9.87
N GLU A 67 15.50 -10.78 -9.54
CA GLU A 67 16.47 -9.90 -10.19
C GLU A 67 17.66 -9.71 -9.25
N THR A 68 18.76 -10.36 -9.62
CA THR A 68 20.12 -10.14 -9.16
C THR A 68 20.47 -8.65 -9.29
N ARG A 69 20.07 -7.82 -8.33
CA ARG A 69 20.46 -6.42 -8.28
C ARG A 69 21.12 -6.11 -6.95
N ASP A 70 22.34 -5.58 -7.07
CA ASP A 70 23.22 -5.18 -6.00
C ASP A 70 22.47 -4.40 -4.93
N ARG A 71 22.30 -4.98 -3.73
CA ARG A 71 22.14 -4.36 -2.39
C ARG A 71 21.37 -3.03 -2.25
N GLN A 72 20.64 -2.56 -3.25
CA GLN A 72 19.97 -1.26 -3.24
C GLN A 72 18.67 -1.41 -2.45
N ALA A 73 18.46 -0.45 -1.57
CA ALA A 73 17.32 -0.48 -0.67
C ALA A 73 16.04 -0.17 -1.47
N TYR A 74 15.09 -1.10 -1.42
CA TYR A 74 13.73 -0.87 -1.90
C TYR A 74 13.04 0.19 -1.04
N ARG A 75 12.21 1.01 -1.68
CA ARG A 75 11.33 1.99 -1.02
C ARG A 75 9.87 1.63 -1.25
N SER A 76 8.97 2.03 -0.35
CA SER A 76 7.53 1.85 -0.59
C SER A 76 7.04 2.86 -1.63
N LEU A 77 6.37 2.38 -2.69
CA LEU A 77 5.71 3.24 -3.66
C LEU A 77 4.51 3.95 -3.02
N ALA A 78 3.75 3.25 -2.16
CA ALA A 78 2.61 3.81 -1.45
C ALA A 78 3.01 5.03 -0.61
N LEU A 79 4.12 4.95 0.15
CA LEU A 79 4.60 6.09 0.93
C LEU A 79 5.17 7.21 0.06
N HIS A 80 5.74 6.89 -1.10
CA HIS A 80 6.21 7.90 -2.04
C HIS A 80 5.05 8.71 -2.66
N VAL A 81 3.96 8.04 -3.00
CA VAL A 81 2.76 8.65 -3.61
C VAL A 81 1.81 9.26 -2.57
N LEU A 82 1.87 8.84 -1.30
CA LEU A 82 0.97 9.31 -0.25
C LEU A 82 0.76 10.84 -0.20
N PRO A 83 1.80 11.70 -0.31
CA PRO A 83 1.63 13.15 -0.30
C PRO A 83 0.84 13.71 -1.50
N LEU A 84 0.70 12.92 -2.58
CA LEU A 84 -0.03 13.29 -3.80
C LEU A 84 -1.50 12.84 -3.75
N LEU A 85 -1.87 11.99 -2.79
CA LEU A 85 -3.24 11.51 -2.65
C LEU A 85 -4.13 12.58 -2.00
N PRO A 86 -5.45 12.57 -2.31
CA PRO A 86 -6.40 13.37 -1.54
C PRO A 86 -6.33 12.99 -0.05
N LYS A 87 -6.76 13.88 0.84
CA LYS A 87 -6.77 13.57 2.28
C LYS A 87 -7.61 12.32 2.60
N ASP A 88 -8.79 12.21 1.98
CA ASP A 88 -9.71 11.09 2.11
C ASP A 88 -10.09 10.59 0.71
N GLY A 89 -9.48 9.51 0.26
CA GLY A 89 -9.73 8.98 -1.08
C GLY A 89 -8.72 7.91 -1.50
N TYR A 90 -8.70 7.63 -2.80
CA TYR A 90 -7.83 6.61 -3.37
C TYR A 90 -7.44 6.93 -4.81
N ALA A 91 -6.40 6.24 -5.28
CA ALA A 91 -6.00 6.21 -6.67
C ALA A 91 -5.95 4.75 -7.17
N VAL A 92 -6.23 4.58 -8.46
CA VAL A 92 -6.00 3.33 -9.19
C VAL A 92 -5.07 3.66 -10.36
N ILE A 93 -3.90 3.05 -10.38
CA ILE A 93 -2.83 3.35 -11.33
C ILE A 93 -2.47 2.08 -12.10
N PRO A 94 -2.46 2.09 -13.44
CA PRO A 94 -1.96 0.94 -14.20
C PRO A 94 -0.45 0.79 -14.01
N LEU A 95 0.00 -0.42 -13.68
CA LEU A 95 1.42 -0.77 -13.59
C LEU A 95 1.89 -1.48 -14.87
N THR A 96 1.02 -2.28 -15.48
CA THR A 96 1.20 -2.91 -16.79
C THR A 96 -0.13 -2.89 -17.54
N GLU A 97 -0.20 -3.47 -18.74
CA GLU A 97 -1.45 -3.58 -19.51
C GLU A 97 -2.58 -4.32 -18.77
N SER A 98 -2.25 -5.27 -17.89
CA SER A 98 -3.22 -6.12 -17.19
C SER A 98 -3.19 -6.00 -15.67
N THR A 99 -2.25 -5.22 -15.13
CA THR A 99 -2.03 -5.09 -13.69
C THR A 99 -2.28 -3.66 -13.24
N LEU A 100 -3.15 -3.52 -12.24
CA LEU A 100 -3.49 -2.26 -11.61
C LEU A 100 -2.96 -2.23 -10.18
N TRP A 101 -2.74 -1.03 -9.66
CA TRP A 101 -2.37 -0.76 -8.29
C TRP A 101 -3.37 0.18 -7.63
N PHE A 102 -3.86 -0.23 -6.46
CA PHE A 102 -4.78 0.52 -5.63
C PHE A 102 -4.06 1.03 -4.38
N VAL A 103 -4.12 2.34 -4.15
CA VAL A 103 -3.55 3.00 -2.96
C VAL A 103 -4.54 4.02 -2.44
N ALA A 104 -4.68 4.10 -1.12
CA ALA A 104 -5.70 4.93 -0.49
C ALA A 104 -5.21 5.62 0.78
N SER A 105 -5.85 6.75 1.08
CA SER A 105 -5.57 7.60 2.22
C SER A 105 -6.85 7.94 2.97
N LEU A 106 -6.72 8.05 4.30
CA LEU A 106 -7.77 8.51 5.22
C LEU A 106 -7.15 9.51 6.18
N GLY A 107 -7.72 10.70 6.28
CA GLY A 107 -7.13 11.78 7.08
C GLY A 107 -5.72 12.18 6.65
N GLY A 108 -5.30 11.87 5.42
CA GLY A 108 -3.93 12.04 4.92
C GLY A 108 -2.95 10.94 5.37
N GLN A 109 -3.43 9.90 6.04
CA GLN A 109 -2.68 8.73 6.48
C GLN A 109 -2.89 7.58 5.49
N LEU A 110 -1.87 6.74 5.27
CA LEU A 110 -1.98 5.55 4.44
C LEU A 110 -3.01 4.58 5.04
N SER A 111 -3.94 4.11 4.21
CA SER A 111 -4.91 3.09 4.63
C SER A 111 -4.28 1.70 4.61
N PRO A 112 -4.40 0.90 5.69
CA PRO A 112 -3.93 -0.49 5.71
C PRO A 112 -4.76 -1.41 4.79
N LEU A 113 -5.89 -0.95 4.27
CA LEU A 113 -6.72 -1.66 3.30
C LEU A 113 -6.26 -1.44 1.85
N SER A 114 -5.13 -0.75 1.66
CA SER A 114 -4.62 -0.32 0.35
C SER A 114 -3.20 -0.82 0.10
N ASP A 115 -2.56 -0.31 -0.94
CA ASP A 115 -1.31 -0.83 -1.50
C ASP A 115 -1.49 -2.25 -2.03
N ILE A 116 -2.46 -2.42 -2.92
CA ILE A 116 -2.87 -3.71 -3.49
C ILE A 116 -2.58 -3.70 -4.98
N VAL A 117 -1.85 -4.71 -5.46
CA VAL A 117 -1.58 -4.94 -6.88
C VAL A 117 -2.41 -6.13 -7.35
N GLY A 118 -3.07 -6.01 -8.51
CA GLY A 118 -3.87 -7.11 -9.05
C GLY A 118 -4.61 -6.79 -10.34
N SER A 119 -5.47 -7.72 -10.76
CA SER A 119 -6.37 -7.55 -11.90
C SER A 119 -7.46 -6.51 -11.62
N ALA A 120 -8.16 -6.08 -12.67
CA ALA A 120 -9.31 -5.16 -12.54
C ALA A 120 -10.37 -5.67 -11.55
N GLU A 121 -10.68 -6.97 -11.56
CA GLU A 121 -11.64 -7.59 -10.66
C GLU A 121 -11.16 -7.58 -9.21
N GLN A 122 -9.87 -7.85 -8.98
CA GLN A 122 -9.27 -7.81 -7.65
C GLN A 122 -9.26 -6.38 -7.10
N ILE A 123 -8.86 -5.40 -7.91
CA ILE A 123 -8.86 -3.99 -7.52
C ILE A 123 -10.29 -3.48 -7.26
N LYS A 124 -11.27 -3.89 -8.07
CA LYS A 124 -12.69 -3.55 -7.82
C LYS A 124 -13.16 -4.07 -6.46
N LYS A 125 -12.77 -5.29 -6.07
CA LYS A 125 -13.08 -5.84 -4.74
C LYS A 125 -12.39 -5.05 -3.63
N ALA A 126 -11.11 -4.70 -3.79
CA ALA A 126 -10.36 -3.90 -2.82
C ALA A 126 -11.00 -2.51 -2.61
N ILE A 127 -11.38 -1.83 -3.68
CA ILE A 127 -12.09 -0.53 -3.62
C ILE A 127 -13.41 -0.69 -2.86
N ASN A 128 -14.20 -1.73 -3.17
CA ASN A 128 -15.46 -1.96 -2.48
C ASN A 128 -15.25 -2.13 -0.97
N VAL A 129 -14.27 -2.93 -0.55
CA VAL A 129 -13.92 -3.09 0.88
C VAL A 129 -13.55 -1.75 1.49
N PHE A 130 -12.65 -0.99 0.85
CA PHE A 130 -12.23 0.32 1.35
C PHE A 130 -13.41 1.29 1.51
N VAL A 131 -14.28 1.41 0.51
CA VAL A 131 -15.44 2.32 0.52
C VAL A 131 -16.49 1.89 1.55
N THR A 132 -16.74 0.59 1.69
CA THR A 132 -17.69 0.07 2.68
C THR A 132 -17.19 0.30 4.11
N MET A 133 -15.89 0.15 4.36
CA MET A 133 -15.31 0.37 5.69
C MET A 133 -15.12 1.85 6.02
N ASN A 134 -15.06 2.73 5.01
CA ASN A 134 -14.80 4.16 5.18
C ASN A 134 -15.85 5.00 4.43
N PRO A 135 -17.13 4.93 4.81
CA PRO A 135 -18.16 5.72 4.17
C PRO A 135 -17.86 7.20 4.38
N GLN A 136 -17.65 7.95 3.30
CA GLN A 136 -17.62 9.41 3.39
C GLN A 136 -18.97 9.91 3.94
N PRO A 137 -18.98 10.89 4.87
CA PRO A 137 -20.21 11.51 5.32
C PRO A 137 -21.01 12.04 4.12
N ALA A 138 -22.32 11.80 4.11
CA ALA A 138 -23.21 12.08 2.97
C ALA A 138 -23.13 13.53 2.42
N ALA A 139 -22.64 14.48 3.21
CA ALA A 139 -22.45 15.88 2.82
C ALA A 139 -21.45 16.10 1.65
N LEU A 140 -20.56 15.14 1.35
CA LEU A 140 -19.62 15.24 0.21
C LEU A 140 -20.18 14.69 -1.11
N ARG A 141 -21.35 14.01 -1.10
CA ARG A 141 -21.97 13.49 -2.33
C ARG A 141 -22.70 14.55 -3.16
N ALA A 142 -23.00 15.71 -2.58
CA ALA A 142 -23.81 16.76 -3.22
C ALA A 142 -23.00 17.82 -3.98
N GLY A 143 -21.70 17.61 -4.20
CA GLY A 143 -20.80 18.67 -4.69
C GLY A 143 -19.87 18.24 -5.80
N ARG A 144 -20.35 17.54 -6.84
CA ARG A 144 -19.67 17.39 -8.14
C ARG A 144 -20.65 16.88 -9.22
N SER A 145 -21.71 17.64 -9.41
CA SER A 145 -22.37 17.74 -10.71
C SER A 145 -22.39 19.22 -11.07
N SER A 146 -21.36 19.67 -11.78
CA SER A 146 -21.50 20.84 -12.65
C SER A 146 -21.21 20.39 -14.08
N PRO A 147 -22.20 20.45 -14.97
CA PRO A 147 -22.00 20.34 -16.40
C PRO A 147 -21.48 21.67 -16.97
N LEU A 148 -20.94 21.55 -18.20
CA LEU A 148 -20.38 22.56 -19.10
C LEU A 148 -18.88 22.85 -18.91
#